data_AF-A0A078JG59-F1
#
_entry.id   AF-A0A078JG59-F1
#
_cell.length_a   1.000
_cell.length_b   1.000
_cell.length_c   1.000
_cell.angle_alpha   90.00
_cell.angle_beta   90.00
_cell.angle_gamma   90.00
#
_symmetry.space_group_name_H-M   'P 1'
#
loop_
_entity.id
_entity.type
_entity.pdbx_description
1 polymer ?
#
loop_
_entity_poly.entity_id
_entity_poly.type
_entity_poly.pdbx_seq_one_letter_code
_entity_poly.pdbx_strand_id
1 'polypeptide(L)'
;MSSLIINRSRSRAVLLWKTHVIKIASIFSHAFADSDSASGFSSDSARSFKTTSSGFGSRKISNLAFSRSNFVSTTRPLSSEAVHVASTCDGLTVERIIANQWPILDENESDWKSHAAAIAQSIQVIKRRLQWKKLLVRLRMLSVELNKPHLWDDPTHAGKISREHGSLTGKMKGVMTFERELLEHIDMLKLAKEEKDSELESETMSALMEMRRVSKEKELEALLSAENDHCSCYIEVQAGAGGTESNDWASMVMDMYKTWAQRRKFSVAVVDEMPGEMAGIKRATIKVNGEYAYGYAKAEVGVHRLVRISPFDSGKRRHTSFAAVAVIPILGDGSTRVQINDSDLRIERFRSGGAGGQHANTTDSAVRIIHIPTGITATCQNERSQHMNKASAMAVLQSRLDQLEMARQTAMNAQHTQSLTEISWGNQIRTYVLHPYRMVKDLRTNYEVSDPDSVLEGNLDGFILSFLSSSLDKGDDEN
;
A
#
# COMPACT_ATOMS: atom_id res chain seq x y z
N MET A 1 -28.64 -45.82 21.84
CA MET A 1 -29.48 -45.58 20.63
C MET A 1 -29.46 -44.13 20.12
N SER A 2 -28.83 -43.18 20.82
CA SER A 2 -28.88 -41.75 20.42
C SER A 2 -27.78 -41.28 19.45
N SER A 3 -26.71 -42.06 19.22
CA SER A 3 -25.63 -41.69 18.28
C SER A 3 -25.92 -42.07 16.82
N LEU A 4 -26.79 -43.06 16.59
CA LEU A 4 -27.17 -43.53 15.24
C LEU A 4 -28.23 -42.64 14.56
N ILE A 5 -28.98 -41.86 15.32
CA ILE A 5 -30.03 -40.95 14.81
C ILE A 5 -29.40 -39.62 14.33
N ILE A 6 -28.34 -39.15 15.00
CA ILE A 6 -27.65 -37.90 14.66
C ILE A 6 -26.83 -38.04 13.36
N ASN A 7 -26.19 -39.19 13.12
CA ASN A 7 -25.44 -39.43 11.87
C ASN A 7 -26.34 -39.66 10.64
N ARG A 8 -27.57 -40.15 10.83
CA ARG A 8 -28.57 -40.26 9.74
C ARG A 8 -29.17 -38.91 9.34
N SER A 9 -29.28 -37.96 10.28
CA SER A 9 -29.75 -36.59 10.03
C SER A 9 -28.75 -35.80 9.17
N ARG A 10 -27.46 -35.81 9.52
CA ARG A 10 -26.39 -35.14 8.76
C ARG A 10 -26.23 -35.68 7.35
N SER A 11 -26.35 -36.99 7.15
CA SER A 11 -26.26 -37.61 5.81
C SER A 11 -27.44 -37.26 4.91
N ARG A 12 -28.64 -37.05 5.47
CA ARG A 12 -29.83 -36.62 4.71
C ARG A 12 -29.75 -35.14 4.31
N ALA A 13 -29.24 -34.28 5.19
CA ALA A 13 -29.03 -32.85 4.89
C ALA A 13 -28.00 -32.64 3.77
N VAL A 14 -26.89 -33.38 3.79
CA VAL A 14 -25.86 -33.32 2.72
C VAL A 14 -26.38 -33.86 1.38
N LEU A 15 -27.28 -34.85 1.39
CA LEU A 15 -27.91 -35.39 0.17
C LEU A 15 -28.96 -34.42 -0.41
N LEU A 16 -29.71 -33.72 0.45
CA LEU A 16 -30.66 -32.68 0.06
C LEU A 16 -29.95 -31.45 -0.51
N TRP A 17 -28.80 -31.09 0.08
CA TRP A 17 -27.95 -30.01 -0.40
C TRP A 17 -27.34 -30.33 -1.78
N LYS A 18 -26.82 -31.55 -1.99
CA LYS A 18 -26.31 -31.98 -3.31
C LYS A 18 -27.42 -32.08 -4.38
N THR A 19 -28.62 -32.51 -4.03
CA THR A 19 -29.73 -32.62 -5.00
C THR A 19 -30.36 -31.27 -5.36
N HIS A 20 -30.35 -30.28 -4.45
CA HIS A 20 -30.75 -28.91 -4.76
C HIS A 20 -29.69 -28.16 -5.60
N VAL A 21 -28.41 -28.34 -5.30
CA VAL A 21 -27.32 -27.75 -6.12
C VAL A 21 -27.31 -28.33 -7.54
N ILE A 22 -27.59 -29.63 -7.72
CA ILE A 22 -27.70 -30.26 -9.05
C ILE A 22 -28.97 -29.82 -9.80
N LYS A 23 -30.10 -29.61 -9.12
CA LYS A 23 -31.32 -29.05 -9.74
C LYS A 23 -31.15 -27.60 -10.19
N ILE A 24 -30.43 -26.78 -9.41
CA ILE A 24 -30.17 -25.38 -9.76
C ILE A 24 -29.14 -25.28 -10.90
N ALA A 25 -28.12 -26.14 -10.93
CA ALA A 25 -27.17 -26.23 -12.04
C ALA A 25 -27.82 -26.75 -13.36
N SER A 26 -28.81 -27.65 -13.26
CA SER A 26 -29.59 -28.14 -14.40
C SER A 26 -30.54 -27.10 -14.99
N ILE A 27 -31.10 -26.20 -14.17
CA ILE A 27 -31.98 -25.12 -14.62
C ILE A 27 -31.16 -23.99 -15.28
N PHE A 28 -29.91 -23.77 -14.86
CA PHE A 28 -29.01 -22.79 -15.48
C PHE A 28 -28.32 -23.30 -16.76
N SER A 29 -28.09 -24.61 -16.91
CA SER A 29 -27.49 -25.16 -18.15
C SER A 29 -28.44 -25.14 -19.36
N HIS A 30 -29.76 -25.09 -19.13
CA HIS A 30 -30.74 -24.98 -20.22
C HIS A 30 -30.97 -23.54 -20.73
N ALA A 31 -30.50 -22.52 -19.99
CA ALA A 31 -30.64 -21.12 -20.38
C ALA A 31 -29.42 -20.57 -21.15
N PHE A 32 -28.38 -21.39 -21.36
CA PHE A 32 -27.15 -21.01 -22.06
C PHE A 32 -26.86 -21.84 -23.33
N ALA A 33 -27.79 -22.71 -23.74
CA ALA A 33 -27.61 -23.66 -24.86
C ALA A 33 -28.28 -23.24 -26.19
N ASP A 34 -28.87 -22.05 -26.28
CA ASP A 34 -29.43 -21.52 -27.55
C ASP A 34 -28.62 -20.32 -28.05
N SER A 35 -27.34 -20.55 -28.37
CA SER A 35 -26.57 -19.62 -29.24
C SER A 35 -25.38 -20.27 -29.96
N ASP A 36 -25.39 -21.58 -30.19
CA ASP A 36 -24.41 -22.25 -31.06
C ASP A 36 -25.12 -23.19 -32.05
N SER A 37 -25.56 -22.63 -33.17
CA SER A 37 -25.93 -23.43 -34.36
C SER A 37 -25.71 -22.65 -35.66
N ALA A 38 -24.44 -22.41 -36.03
CA ALA A 38 -24.04 -22.26 -37.44
C ALA A 38 -22.51 -22.15 -37.58
N SER A 39 -21.79 -23.28 -37.65
CA SER A 39 -20.53 -23.39 -38.41
C SER A 39 -20.05 -24.85 -38.50
N GLY A 40 -20.83 -25.68 -39.18
CA GLY A 40 -20.35 -26.97 -39.68
C GLY A 40 -19.85 -26.81 -41.11
N PHE A 41 -18.59 -26.41 -41.31
CA PHE A 41 -17.90 -26.58 -42.59
C PHE A 41 -17.05 -27.86 -42.53
N SER A 42 -17.58 -28.92 -43.16
CA SER A 42 -16.81 -30.09 -43.59
C SER A 42 -16.24 -29.80 -44.98
N SER A 43 -14.96 -30.13 -45.17
CA SER A 43 -14.30 -30.19 -46.47
C SER A 43 -14.75 -31.41 -47.28
N ASP A 44 -14.55 -31.29 -48.60
CA ASP A 44 -14.45 -32.34 -49.62
C ASP A 44 -15.72 -33.07 -50.10
N SER A 45 -16.23 -32.67 -51.27
CA SER A 45 -15.87 -33.31 -52.54
C SER A 45 -16.84 -32.98 -53.69
N ALA A 46 -16.26 -32.65 -54.84
CA ALA A 46 -16.72 -32.73 -56.22
C ALA A 46 -18.22 -32.98 -56.55
N ARG A 47 -18.83 -32.06 -57.31
CA ARG A 47 -19.20 -32.28 -58.74
C ARG A 47 -20.00 -31.10 -59.33
N SER A 48 -19.44 -30.54 -60.41
CA SER A 48 -20.07 -30.13 -61.69
C SER A 48 -21.59 -29.93 -61.75
N PHE A 49 -22.04 -28.76 -62.21
CA PHE A 49 -22.79 -28.47 -63.46
C PHE A 49 -23.23 -26.98 -63.40
N LYS A 50 -22.72 -26.08 -64.28
CA LYS A 50 -23.40 -25.51 -65.48
C LYS A 50 -24.86 -25.08 -65.19
N THR A 51 -25.38 -23.90 -65.50
CA THR A 51 -25.10 -22.89 -66.53
C THR A 51 -26.13 -21.75 -66.38
N THR A 52 -25.78 -20.51 -66.79
CA THR A 52 -26.63 -19.48 -67.47
C THR A 52 -27.94 -19.01 -66.81
N SER A 53 -28.47 -17.78 -66.97
CA SER A 53 -28.09 -16.51 -67.56
C SER A 53 -29.30 -15.58 -67.37
N SER A 54 -29.05 -14.28 -67.18
CA SER A 54 -29.80 -13.12 -67.74
C SER A 54 -31.34 -13.06 -67.72
N GLY A 55 -31.87 -11.89 -67.35
CA GLY A 55 -33.04 -11.37 -68.09
C GLY A 55 -33.93 -10.37 -67.35
N PHE A 56 -33.68 -9.09 -67.62
CA PHE A 56 -34.57 -7.92 -67.57
C PHE A 56 -36.08 -8.18 -67.75
N GLY A 57 -36.92 -7.34 -67.13
CA GLY A 57 -38.31 -7.14 -67.58
C GLY A 57 -39.20 -6.30 -66.67
N SER A 58 -39.31 -5.01 -66.99
CA SER A 58 -40.20 -4.03 -66.36
C SER A 58 -41.63 -4.11 -66.90
N ARG A 59 -42.68 -3.96 -66.05
CA ARG A 59 -43.88 -3.13 -66.30
C ARG A 59 -44.87 -3.09 -65.13
N LYS A 60 -45.41 -1.89 -64.96
CA LYS A 60 -46.43 -1.41 -64.01
C LYS A 60 -47.84 -1.99 -64.30
N ILE A 61 -48.74 -2.00 -63.29
CA ILE A 61 -49.95 -1.13 -63.16
C ILE A 61 -50.97 -1.71 -62.15
N SER A 62 -51.22 -0.88 -61.11
CA SER A 62 -52.49 -0.53 -60.42
C SER A 62 -53.26 -1.46 -59.45
N ASN A 63 -53.54 -0.82 -58.30
CA ASN A 63 -54.81 -0.72 -57.53
C ASN A 63 -55.18 -1.83 -56.53
N LEU A 64 -55.06 -1.53 -55.23
CA LEU A 64 -56.14 -1.14 -54.28
C LEU A 64 -55.56 -1.29 -52.85
N ALA A 65 -55.25 -0.18 -52.16
CA ALA A 65 -56.11 0.55 -51.23
C ALA A 65 -55.90 0.14 -49.75
N PHE A 66 -55.62 1.16 -48.93
CA PHE A 66 -55.90 1.29 -47.48
C PHE A 66 -55.06 0.51 -46.46
N SER A 67 -54.07 1.19 -45.84
CA SER A 67 -54.24 1.82 -44.51
C SER A 67 -52.90 2.39 -44.02
N ARG A 68 -52.95 3.61 -43.47
CA ARG A 68 -51.83 4.38 -42.94
C ARG A 68 -51.36 3.83 -41.59
N SER A 69 -50.05 3.75 -41.37
CA SER A 69 -49.40 4.32 -40.17
C SER A 69 -47.89 4.42 -40.37
N ASN A 70 -47.31 5.46 -39.75
CA ASN A 70 -46.03 6.04 -40.07
C ASN A 70 -44.83 5.16 -39.67
N PHE A 71 -43.90 5.00 -40.61
CA PHE A 71 -42.53 4.58 -40.37
C PHE A 71 -41.79 5.72 -39.66
N VAL A 72 -41.46 5.54 -38.38
CA VAL A 72 -40.39 6.29 -37.72
C VAL A 72 -39.29 5.28 -37.41
N SER A 73 -38.14 5.52 -38.03
CA SER A 73 -36.91 4.78 -37.80
C SER A 73 -36.45 5.00 -36.35
N THR A 74 -36.49 3.96 -35.53
CA THR A 74 -35.76 3.95 -34.26
C THR A 74 -34.61 2.97 -34.40
N THR A 75 -33.45 3.53 -34.73
CA THR A 75 -32.14 2.94 -34.47
C THR A 75 -32.09 2.43 -33.03
N ARG A 76 -31.94 1.12 -32.84
CA ARG A 76 -31.57 0.54 -31.54
C ARG A 76 -30.16 1.04 -31.18
N PRO A 77 -29.95 1.72 -30.05
CA PRO A 77 -28.60 1.90 -29.55
C PRO A 77 -28.11 0.57 -28.97
N LEU A 78 -26.85 0.24 -29.30
CA LEU A 78 -26.07 -0.82 -28.67
C LEU A 78 -26.23 -0.74 -27.14
N SER A 79 -26.61 -1.87 -26.54
CA SER A 79 -26.54 -2.06 -25.10
C SER A 79 -25.08 -1.95 -24.66
N SER A 80 -24.74 -0.88 -23.93
CA SER A 80 -23.62 -0.95 -23.01
C SER A 80 -23.99 -1.97 -21.93
N GLU A 81 -23.17 -2.99 -21.72
CA GLU A 81 -23.21 -3.74 -20.47
C GLU A 81 -22.98 -2.74 -19.34
N ALA A 82 -24.07 -2.31 -18.70
CA ALA A 82 -24.02 -1.54 -17.49
C ALA A 82 -23.41 -2.45 -16.43
N VAL A 83 -22.29 -2.02 -15.84
CA VAL A 83 -21.70 -2.68 -14.67
C VAL A 83 -22.80 -2.77 -13.62
N HIS A 84 -23.35 -3.97 -13.41
CA HIS A 84 -24.39 -4.19 -12.41
C HIS A 84 -23.80 -3.85 -11.03
N VAL A 85 -24.28 -2.76 -10.44
CA VAL A 85 -23.93 -2.38 -9.07
C VAL A 85 -24.63 -3.37 -8.14
N ALA A 86 -23.87 -4.02 -7.26
CA ALA A 86 -24.44 -4.95 -6.30
C ALA A 86 -25.45 -4.20 -5.40
N SER A 87 -26.64 -4.76 -5.27
CA SER A 87 -27.70 -4.22 -4.42
C SER A 87 -28.38 -5.35 -3.67
N THR A 88 -28.84 -5.08 -2.45
CA THR A 88 -29.73 -6.00 -1.72
C THR A 88 -31.05 -6.22 -2.46
N CYS A 89 -31.85 -7.21 -2.03
CA CYS A 89 -33.23 -7.42 -2.49
C CYS A 89 -34.10 -6.14 -2.44
N ASP A 90 -33.86 -5.26 -1.45
CA ASP A 90 -34.56 -3.97 -1.30
C ASP A 90 -33.94 -2.79 -2.07
N GLY A 91 -32.91 -3.02 -2.90
CA GLY A 91 -32.20 -1.96 -3.62
C GLY A 91 -31.30 -1.09 -2.73
N LEU A 92 -30.84 -1.62 -1.59
CA LEU A 92 -29.81 -1.00 -0.76
C LEU A 92 -28.44 -1.23 -1.41
N THR A 93 -27.69 -0.16 -1.62
CA THR A 93 -26.30 -0.20 -2.10
C THR A 93 -25.37 0.27 -0.98
N VAL A 94 -24.08 -0.06 -1.08
CA VAL A 94 -23.06 0.41 -0.12
C VAL A 94 -23.06 1.94 0.01
N GLU A 95 -23.24 2.66 -1.11
CA GLU A 95 -23.36 4.12 -1.14
C GLU A 95 -24.57 4.63 -0.35
N ARG A 96 -25.69 3.90 -0.39
CA ARG A 96 -26.91 4.25 0.33
C ARG A 96 -26.78 3.98 1.84
N ILE A 97 -26.04 2.94 2.23
CA ILE A 97 -25.71 2.66 3.65
C ILE A 97 -24.91 3.83 4.23
N ILE A 98 -23.90 4.32 3.48
CA ILE A 98 -23.08 5.46 3.90
C ILE A 98 -23.93 6.74 3.99
N ALA A 99 -24.79 6.98 3.00
CA ALA A 99 -25.68 8.14 2.98
C ALA A 99 -26.66 8.18 4.17
N ASN A 100 -27.03 7.02 4.72
CA ASN A 100 -27.92 6.93 5.87
C ASN A 100 -27.26 7.29 7.21
N GLN A 101 -25.94 7.49 7.26
CA GLN A 101 -25.18 7.94 8.44
C GLN A 101 -25.55 7.19 9.73
N TRP A 102 -25.64 5.86 9.67
CA TRP A 102 -25.93 5.08 10.88
C TRP A 102 -24.79 5.22 11.91
N PRO A 103 -25.11 5.31 13.22
CA PRO A 103 -24.10 5.44 14.25
C PRO A 103 -23.22 4.19 14.29
N ILE A 104 -21.91 4.40 14.36
CA ILE A 104 -20.94 3.32 14.53
C ILE A 104 -20.70 3.17 16.02
N LEU A 105 -21.23 2.09 16.55
CA LEU A 105 -21.13 1.69 17.94
C LEU A 105 -19.92 0.74 18.13
N ASP A 106 -19.52 0.57 19.38
CA ASP A 106 -18.43 -0.34 19.76
C ASP A 106 -18.73 -1.77 19.32
N GLU A 107 -17.69 -2.58 19.13
CA GLU A 107 -17.80 -3.96 18.60
C GLU A 107 -18.70 -4.88 19.45
N ASN A 108 -18.97 -4.50 20.70
CA ASN A 108 -19.76 -5.26 21.66
C ASN A 108 -21.26 -4.96 21.59
N GLU A 109 -21.68 -3.90 20.88
CA GLU A 109 -23.09 -3.57 20.71
C GLU A 109 -23.67 -4.29 19.48
N SER A 110 -24.73 -5.07 19.70
CA SER A 110 -25.30 -6.05 18.76
C SER A 110 -26.14 -5.44 17.63
N ASP A 111 -25.77 -4.26 17.13
CA ASP A 111 -26.51 -3.57 16.08
C ASP A 111 -25.91 -3.87 14.70
N TRP A 112 -26.57 -4.73 13.93
CA TRP A 112 -26.14 -5.08 12.57
C TRP A 112 -25.97 -3.85 11.67
N LYS A 113 -26.74 -2.77 11.90
CA LYS A 113 -26.61 -1.50 11.19
C LYS A 113 -25.28 -0.82 11.47
N SER A 114 -24.81 -0.84 12.71
CA SER A 114 -23.50 -0.32 13.11
C SER A 114 -22.38 -1.09 12.41
N HIS A 115 -22.44 -2.43 12.42
CA HIS A 115 -21.46 -3.27 11.73
C HIS A 115 -21.47 -3.03 10.22
N ALA A 116 -22.65 -2.99 9.60
CA ALA A 116 -22.78 -2.74 8.17
C ALA A 116 -22.27 -1.34 7.76
N ALA A 117 -22.53 -0.31 8.57
CA ALA A 117 -22.03 1.04 8.33
C ALA A 117 -20.50 1.12 8.45
N ALA A 118 -19.91 0.46 9.44
CA ALA A 118 -18.46 0.38 9.59
C ALA A 118 -17.80 -0.32 8.39
N ILE A 119 -18.32 -1.47 7.96
CA ILE A 119 -17.81 -2.21 6.80
C ILE A 119 -17.95 -1.36 5.52
N ALA A 120 -19.09 -0.69 5.34
CA ALA A 120 -19.33 0.19 4.20
C ALA A 120 -18.32 1.36 4.15
N GLN A 121 -17.98 1.95 5.31
CA GLN A 121 -16.94 2.96 5.39
C GLN A 121 -15.56 2.42 5.00
N SER A 122 -15.15 1.25 5.52
CA SER A 122 -13.89 0.60 5.14
C SER A 122 -13.82 0.33 3.63
N ILE A 123 -14.92 -0.17 3.03
CA ILE A 123 -15.02 -0.37 1.57
C ILE A 123 -14.83 0.95 0.82
N GLN A 124 -15.42 2.04 1.30
CA GLN A 124 -15.29 3.35 0.68
C GLN A 124 -13.84 3.85 0.72
N VAL A 125 -13.14 3.65 1.84
CA VAL A 125 -11.71 4.00 1.98
C VAL A 125 -10.85 3.18 1.01
N ILE A 126 -11.09 1.88 0.90
CA ILE A 126 -10.40 0.99 -0.05
C ILE A 126 -10.64 1.45 -1.50
N LYS A 127 -11.90 1.78 -1.85
CA LYS A 127 -12.25 2.31 -3.18
C LYS A 127 -11.57 3.65 -3.48
N ARG A 128 -11.49 4.54 -2.49
CA ARG A 128 -10.77 5.82 -2.61
C ARG A 128 -9.29 5.58 -2.87
N ARG A 129 -8.64 4.73 -2.07
CA ARG A 129 -7.22 4.39 -2.27
C ARG A 129 -6.92 3.83 -3.66
N LEU A 130 -7.79 2.97 -4.17
CA LEU A 130 -7.67 2.39 -5.51
C LEU A 130 -7.96 3.38 -6.65
N GLN A 131 -8.34 4.63 -6.32
CA GLN A 131 -8.82 5.63 -7.28
C GLN A 131 -9.88 5.05 -8.21
N TRP A 132 -10.94 4.49 -7.62
CA TRP A 132 -11.94 3.66 -8.32
C TRP A 132 -12.43 4.26 -9.65
N LYS A 133 -12.66 5.58 -9.71
CA LYS A 133 -13.07 6.28 -10.93
C LYS A 133 -11.99 6.21 -12.03
N LYS A 134 -10.73 6.52 -11.69
CA LYS A 134 -9.59 6.46 -12.62
C LYS A 134 -9.34 5.01 -13.07
N LEU A 135 -9.47 4.05 -12.15
CA LEU A 135 -9.35 2.62 -12.44
C LEU A 135 -10.40 2.15 -13.44
N LEU A 136 -11.68 2.51 -13.26
CA LEU A 136 -12.76 2.15 -14.18
C LEU A 136 -12.52 2.70 -15.60
N VAL A 137 -12.07 3.95 -15.71
CA VAL A 137 -11.73 4.56 -17.00
C VAL A 137 -10.55 3.82 -17.65
N ARG A 138 -9.48 3.55 -16.90
CA ARG A 138 -8.30 2.84 -17.39
C ARG A 138 -8.65 1.43 -17.85
N LEU A 139 -9.45 0.70 -17.08
CA LEU A 139 -9.91 -0.65 -17.44
C LEU A 139 -10.74 -0.62 -18.73
N ARG A 140 -11.64 0.36 -18.88
CA ARG A 140 -12.39 0.54 -20.13
C ARG A 140 -11.48 0.80 -21.32
N MET A 141 -10.46 1.65 -21.18
CA MET A 141 -9.48 1.91 -22.24
C MET A 141 -8.70 0.64 -22.61
N LEU A 142 -8.20 -0.10 -21.61
CA LEU A 142 -7.48 -1.35 -21.83
C LEU A 142 -8.36 -2.42 -22.49
N SER A 143 -9.64 -2.52 -22.13
CA SER A 143 -10.59 -3.42 -22.80
C SER A 143 -10.81 -3.05 -24.26
N VAL A 144 -10.85 -1.75 -24.59
CA VAL A 144 -10.93 -1.28 -25.98
C VAL A 144 -9.65 -1.61 -26.74
N GLU A 145 -8.48 -1.46 -26.12
CA GLU A 145 -7.19 -1.83 -26.71
C GLU A 145 -7.09 -3.34 -26.97
N LEU A 146 -7.51 -4.18 -26.02
CA LEU A 146 -7.52 -5.65 -26.17
C LEU A 146 -8.42 -6.13 -27.30
N ASN A 147 -9.49 -5.38 -27.61
CA ASN A 147 -10.40 -5.69 -28.72
C ASN A 147 -9.84 -5.27 -30.10
N LYS A 148 -8.70 -4.57 -30.18
CA LYS A 148 -8.10 -4.19 -31.47
C LYS A 148 -7.39 -5.40 -32.10
N PRO A 149 -7.70 -5.76 -33.35
CA PRO A 149 -7.11 -6.93 -34.02
C PRO A 149 -5.59 -6.80 -34.23
N HIS A 150 -5.08 -5.58 -34.44
CA HIS A 150 -3.65 -5.29 -34.62
C HIS A 150 -2.79 -5.34 -33.35
N LEU A 151 -3.40 -5.50 -32.17
CA LEU A 151 -2.64 -5.54 -30.92
C LEU A 151 -1.70 -6.75 -30.86
N TRP A 152 -2.12 -7.87 -31.47
CA TRP A 152 -1.39 -9.13 -31.47
C TRP A 152 -0.20 -9.15 -32.45
N ASP A 153 -0.01 -8.08 -33.22
CA ASP A 153 1.14 -7.91 -34.12
C ASP A 153 2.45 -7.68 -33.33
N ASP A 154 2.38 -7.14 -32.10
CA ASP A 154 3.50 -7.02 -31.16
C ASP A 154 3.24 -7.83 -29.87
N PRO A 155 3.84 -9.03 -29.71
CA PRO A 155 3.60 -9.89 -28.56
C PRO A 155 4.10 -9.28 -27.24
N THR A 156 5.08 -8.38 -27.27
CA THR A 156 5.61 -7.74 -26.06
C THR A 156 4.64 -6.69 -25.53
N HIS A 157 4.06 -5.90 -26.42
CA HIS A 157 3.06 -4.88 -26.09
C HIS A 157 1.73 -5.51 -25.65
N ALA A 158 1.24 -6.52 -26.38
CA ALA A 158 0.04 -7.28 -26.01
C ALA A 158 0.17 -7.93 -24.63
N GLY A 159 1.33 -8.51 -24.32
CA GLY A 159 1.61 -9.10 -23.02
C GLY A 159 1.57 -8.08 -21.88
N LYS A 160 2.06 -6.86 -22.11
CA LYS A 160 2.02 -5.77 -21.12
C LYS A 160 0.59 -5.32 -20.83
N ILE A 161 -0.21 -5.07 -21.88
CA ILE A 161 -1.61 -4.65 -21.76
C ILE A 161 -2.46 -5.72 -21.08
N SER A 162 -2.28 -7.00 -21.47
CA SER A 162 -3.02 -8.11 -20.87
C SER A 162 -2.70 -8.29 -19.38
N ARG A 163 -1.41 -8.16 -18.99
CA ARG A 163 -1.00 -8.20 -17.57
C ARG A 163 -1.56 -7.03 -16.77
N GLU A 164 -1.53 -5.82 -17.33
CA GLU A 164 -2.10 -4.63 -16.69
C GLU A 164 -3.61 -4.79 -16.50
N HIS A 165 -4.33 -5.20 -17.55
CA HIS A 165 -5.77 -5.45 -17.50
C HIS A 165 -6.13 -6.53 -16.48
N GLY A 166 -5.40 -7.65 -16.47
CA GLY A 166 -5.60 -8.74 -15.52
C GLY A 166 -5.38 -8.30 -14.07
N SER A 167 -4.33 -7.52 -13.81
CA SER A 167 -4.04 -6.97 -12.48
C SER A 167 -5.14 -6.02 -11.98
N LEU A 168 -5.57 -5.07 -12.83
CA LEU A 168 -6.63 -4.13 -12.48
C LEU A 168 -7.98 -4.83 -12.30
N THR A 169 -8.30 -5.82 -13.15
CA THR A 169 -9.52 -6.63 -13.03
C THR A 169 -9.52 -7.46 -11.75
N GLY A 170 -8.38 -8.01 -11.35
CA GLY A 170 -8.24 -8.74 -10.08
C GLY A 170 -8.55 -7.85 -8.87
N LYS A 171 -7.96 -6.64 -8.83
CA LYS A 171 -8.24 -5.64 -7.78
C LYS A 171 -9.73 -5.27 -7.73
N MET A 172 -10.34 -5.02 -8.89
CA MET A 172 -11.76 -4.70 -8.99
C MET A 172 -12.68 -5.83 -8.51
N LYS A 173 -12.40 -7.08 -8.93
CA LYS A 173 -13.15 -8.27 -8.50
C LYS A 173 -13.06 -8.47 -6.99
N GLY A 174 -11.91 -8.21 -6.37
CA GLY A 174 -11.73 -8.28 -4.92
C GLY A 174 -12.69 -7.35 -4.17
N VAL A 175 -12.75 -6.08 -4.58
CA VAL A 175 -13.68 -5.10 -3.97
C VAL A 175 -15.13 -5.49 -4.21
N MET A 176 -15.50 -5.85 -5.44
CA MET A 176 -16.89 -6.23 -5.77
C MET A 176 -17.37 -7.47 -5.03
N THR A 177 -16.49 -8.45 -4.83
CA THR A 177 -16.82 -9.64 -4.04
C THR A 177 -17.10 -9.27 -2.59
N PHE A 178 -16.28 -8.37 -2.02
CA PHE A 178 -16.47 -7.90 -0.66
C PHE A 178 -17.75 -7.06 -0.48
N GLU A 179 -18.10 -6.24 -1.47
CA GLU A 179 -19.40 -5.52 -1.47
C GLU A 179 -20.59 -6.47 -1.54
N ARG A 180 -20.50 -7.50 -2.39
CA ARG A 180 -21.56 -8.50 -2.53
C ARG A 180 -21.75 -9.28 -1.22
N GLU A 181 -20.67 -9.75 -0.60
CA GLU A 181 -20.71 -10.47 0.69
C GLU A 181 -21.43 -9.64 1.77
N LEU A 182 -21.15 -8.33 1.86
CA LEU A 182 -21.82 -7.45 2.83
C LEU A 182 -23.33 -7.41 2.61
N LEU A 183 -23.76 -7.27 1.35
CA LEU A 183 -25.17 -7.18 1.00
C LEU A 183 -25.89 -8.52 1.19
N GLU A 184 -25.23 -9.64 0.87
CA GLU A 184 -25.75 -11.00 1.11
C GLU A 184 -25.96 -11.25 2.61
N HIS A 185 -25.02 -10.84 3.48
CA HIS A 185 -25.19 -10.95 4.92
C HIS A 185 -26.32 -10.06 5.47
N ILE A 186 -26.50 -8.86 4.91
CA ILE A 186 -27.62 -7.99 5.29
C ILE A 186 -28.96 -8.63 4.93
N ASP A 187 -29.07 -9.22 3.74
CA ASP A 187 -30.31 -9.86 3.28
C ASP A 187 -30.61 -11.15 4.05
N MET A 188 -29.58 -11.94 4.35
CA MET A 188 -29.69 -13.11 5.21
C MET A 188 -30.19 -12.73 6.61
N LEU A 189 -29.71 -11.62 7.16
CA LEU A 189 -30.15 -11.13 8.48
C LEU A 189 -31.59 -10.63 8.47
N LYS A 190 -32.04 -9.99 7.38
CA LYS A 190 -33.45 -9.60 7.22
C LYS A 190 -34.35 -10.82 7.12
N LEU A 191 -33.97 -11.82 6.33
CA LEU A 191 -34.71 -13.06 6.18
C LEU A 191 -34.82 -13.82 7.51
N ALA A 192 -33.72 -13.92 8.27
CA ALA A 192 -33.73 -14.53 9.61
C ALA A 192 -34.73 -13.82 10.56
N LYS A 193 -34.82 -12.49 10.48
CA LYS A 193 -35.77 -11.70 11.28
C LYS A 193 -37.22 -11.89 10.85
N GLU A 194 -37.48 -12.01 9.56
CA GLU A 194 -38.82 -12.30 9.03
C GLU A 194 -39.30 -13.69 9.43
N GLU A 195 -38.41 -14.68 9.38
CA GLU A 195 -38.68 -16.07 9.76
C GLU A 195 -38.64 -16.31 11.29
N LYS A 196 -38.15 -15.34 12.06
CA LYS A 196 -37.92 -15.43 13.53
C LYS A 196 -36.98 -16.56 13.93
N ASP A 197 -35.98 -16.85 13.09
CA ASP A 197 -34.94 -17.82 13.38
C ASP A 197 -33.79 -17.16 14.16
N SER A 198 -33.78 -17.37 15.47
CA SER A 198 -32.76 -16.82 16.38
C SER A 198 -31.36 -17.43 16.16
N GLU A 199 -31.28 -18.68 15.71
CA GLU A 199 -30.00 -19.36 15.47
C GLU A 199 -29.33 -18.76 14.22
N LEU A 200 -30.10 -18.60 13.14
CA LEU A 200 -29.62 -17.96 11.90
C LEU A 200 -29.28 -16.47 12.10
N GLU A 201 -30.06 -15.74 12.90
CA GLU A 201 -29.76 -14.34 13.24
C GLU A 201 -28.42 -14.22 13.96
N SER A 202 -28.17 -15.07 14.96
CA SER A 202 -26.92 -15.04 15.72
C SER A 202 -25.71 -15.45 14.88
N GLU A 203 -25.85 -16.45 14.01
CA GLU A 203 -24.77 -16.88 13.11
C GLU A 203 -24.40 -15.76 12.13
N THR A 204 -25.41 -15.14 11.51
CA THR A 204 -25.21 -14.05 10.54
C THR A 204 -24.60 -12.81 11.21
N MET A 205 -25.01 -12.50 12.44
CA MET A 205 -24.40 -11.41 13.22
C MET A 205 -22.93 -11.68 13.51
N SER A 206 -22.57 -12.91 13.91
CA SER A 206 -21.17 -13.28 14.12
C SER A 206 -20.35 -13.18 12.83
N ALA A 207 -20.93 -13.54 11.69
CA ALA A 207 -20.28 -13.40 10.38
C ALA A 207 -20.03 -11.92 10.03
N LEU A 208 -21.00 -11.04 10.31
CA LEU A 208 -20.83 -9.58 10.13
C LEU A 208 -19.78 -8.98 11.06
N MET A 209 -19.68 -9.46 12.30
CA MET A 209 -18.62 -9.04 13.23
C MET A 209 -17.24 -9.44 12.70
N GLU A 210 -17.09 -10.66 12.20
CA GLU A 210 -15.83 -11.12 11.62
C GLU A 210 -15.51 -10.34 10.34
N MET A 211 -16.50 -10.10 9.49
CA MET A 211 -16.34 -9.28 8.29
C MET A 211 -15.90 -7.85 8.63
N ARG A 212 -16.38 -7.25 9.73
CA ARG A 212 -15.93 -5.94 10.23
C ARG A 212 -14.46 -5.95 10.66
N ARG A 213 -13.95 -7.05 11.19
CA ARG A 213 -12.53 -7.18 11.55
C ARG A 213 -11.67 -7.30 10.29
N VAL A 214 -12.06 -8.20 9.39
CA VAL A 214 -11.39 -8.39 8.09
C VAL A 214 -11.44 -7.11 7.25
N SER A 215 -12.53 -6.33 7.31
CA SER A 215 -12.64 -5.06 6.58
C SER A 215 -11.63 -4.03 7.07
N LYS A 216 -11.45 -3.92 8.40
CA LYS A 216 -10.46 -3.00 9.00
C LYS A 216 -9.04 -3.41 8.67
N GLU A 217 -8.73 -4.70 8.66
CA GLU A 217 -7.41 -5.20 8.27
C GLU A 217 -7.11 -4.89 6.80
N LYS A 218 -8.04 -5.20 5.89
CA LYS A 218 -7.90 -4.85 4.47
C LYS A 218 -7.83 -3.35 4.22
N GLU A 219 -8.57 -2.55 5.00
CA GLU A 219 -8.48 -1.09 4.95
C GLU A 219 -7.07 -0.62 5.32
N LEU A 220 -6.51 -1.18 6.38
CA LEU A 220 -5.16 -0.89 6.83
C LEU A 220 -4.10 -1.30 5.79
N GLU A 221 -4.21 -2.50 5.23
CA GLU A 221 -3.35 -2.96 4.13
C GLU A 221 -3.43 -2.03 2.91
N ALA A 222 -4.64 -1.56 2.57
CA ALA A 222 -4.83 -0.61 1.49
C ALA A 222 -4.13 0.73 1.78
N LEU A 223 -4.22 1.23 3.01
CA LEU A 223 -3.53 2.46 3.45
C LEU A 223 -2.00 2.33 3.40
N LEU A 224 -1.47 1.12 3.61
CA LEU A 224 -0.03 0.82 3.73
C LEU A 224 0.56 0.16 2.47
N SER A 225 0.03 0.51 1.30
CA SER A 225 0.38 -0.11 0.01
C SER A 225 1.48 0.61 -0.79
N ALA A 226 2.20 1.57 -0.21
CA ALA A 226 3.31 2.21 -0.90
C ALA A 226 4.55 1.31 -0.98
N GLU A 227 5.41 1.54 -1.96
CA GLU A 227 6.55 0.65 -2.31
C GLU A 227 7.45 0.30 -1.11
N ASN A 228 7.68 1.27 -0.22
CA ASN A 228 8.57 1.12 0.94
C ASN A 228 7.81 0.92 2.26
N ASP A 229 6.47 0.85 2.24
CA ASP A 229 5.67 0.82 3.48
C ASP A 229 5.96 -0.42 4.32
N HIS A 230 6.22 -1.57 3.69
CA HIS A 230 6.57 -2.84 4.34
C HIS A 230 7.92 -2.80 5.07
N CYS A 231 8.80 -1.86 4.72
CA CYS A 231 10.15 -1.82 5.25
C CYS A 231 10.18 -1.43 6.74
N SER A 232 11.22 -1.91 7.43
CA SER A 232 11.64 -1.33 8.71
C SER A 232 12.13 0.11 8.49
N CYS A 233 12.24 0.91 9.55
CA CYS A 233 12.63 2.31 9.41
C CYS A 233 13.64 2.76 10.47
N TYR A 234 14.39 3.80 10.13
CA TYR A 234 15.07 4.66 11.09
C TYR A 234 14.20 5.87 11.37
N ILE A 235 14.04 6.21 12.64
CA ILE A 235 13.42 7.46 13.08
C ILE A 235 14.54 8.30 13.68
N GLU A 236 14.81 9.44 13.05
CA GLU A 236 15.76 10.43 13.52
C GLU A 236 14.99 11.58 14.19
N VAL A 237 15.39 11.92 15.41
CA VAL A 237 14.86 13.05 16.16
C VAL A 237 15.97 14.06 16.35
N GLN A 238 15.74 15.30 15.93
CA GLN A 238 16.68 16.40 16.05
C GLN A 238 16.07 17.55 16.84
N ALA A 239 16.80 18.06 17.84
CA ALA A 239 16.40 19.24 18.58
C ALA A 239 16.45 20.49 17.69
N GLY A 240 15.41 21.32 17.79
CA GLY A 240 15.32 22.59 17.09
C GLY A 240 16.00 23.76 17.81
N ALA A 241 15.73 24.97 17.34
CA ALA A 241 16.20 26.19 17.97
C ALA A 241 15.45 26.45 19.30
N GLY A 242 16.14 26.23 20.42
CA GLY A 242 15.61 26.54 21.77
C GLY A 242 16.49 26.07 22.92
N GLY A 243 17.77 25.79 22.68
CA GLY A 243 18.74 25.40 23.69
C GLY A 243 18.31 24.14 24.46
N THR A 244 18.50 24.17 25.78
CA THR A 244 18.22 23.04 26.69
C THR A 244 16.76 22.58 26.68
N GLU A 245 15.81 23.50 26.51
CA GLU A 245 14.39 23.16 26.47
C GLU A 245 14.02 22.35 25.21
N SER A 246 14.64 22.68 24.07
CA SER A 246 14.43 21.91 22.83
C SER A 246 15.15 20.56 22.86
N ASN A 247 16.30 20.48 23.55
CA ASN A 247 16.97 19.20 23.77
C ASN A 247 16.14 18.25 24.65
N ASP A 248 15.54 18.77 25.71
CA ASP A 248 14.63 17.99 26.56
C ASP A 248 13.39 17.54 25.79
N TRP A 249 12.81 18.43 24.98
CA TRP A 249 11.68 18.06 24.12
C TRP A 249 12.03 16.95 23.12
N ALA A 250 13.20 17.03 22.47
CA ALA A 250 13.67 15.97 21.59
C ALA A 250 13.77 14.62 22.32
N SER A 251 14.21 14.63 23.59
CA SER A 251 14.29 13.42 24.42
C SER A 251 12.92 12.83 24.68
N MET A 252 11.94 13.67 25.04
CA MET A 252 10.55 13.23 25.23
C MET A 252 9.95 12.63 23.96
N VAL A 253 10.23 13.22 22.80
CA VAL A 253 9.75 12.72 21.49
C VAL A 253 10.40 11.37 21.16
N MET A 254 11.69 11.19 21.44
CA MET A 254 12.36 9.90 21.28
C MET A 254 11.69 8.82 22.15
N ASP A 255 11.43 9.11 23.43
CA ASP A 255 10.82 8.16 24.34
C ASP A 255 9.35 7.86 24.00
N MET A 256 8.62 8.85 23.50
CA MET A 256 7.28 8.67 22.93
C MET A 256 7.29 7.66 21.79
N TYR A 257 8.24 7.76 20.83
CA TYR A 257 8.36 6.79 19.74
C TYR A 257 8.85 5.41 20.18
N LYS A 258 9.76 5.33 21.16
CA LYS A 258 10.15 4.03 21.77
C LYS A 258 8.93 3.33 22.35
N THR A 259 8.12 4.05 23.11
CA THR A 259 6.93 3.49 23.78
C THR A 259 5.85 3.08 22.77
N TRP A 260 5.62 3.91 21.75
CA TRP A 260 4.73 3.58 20.63
C TRP A 260 5.16 2.29 19.92
N ALA A 261 6.44 2.16 19.58
CA ALA A 261 6.95 0.97 18.92
C ALA A 261 6.86 -0.29 19.81
N GLN A 262 7.10 -0.16 21.12
CA GLN A 262 6.90 -1.25 22.08
C GLN A 262 5.44 -1.68 22.19
N ARG A 263 4.48 -0.73 22.22
CA ARG A 263 3.03 -1.03 22.23
C ARG A 263 2.61 -1.82 20.98
N ARG A 264 3.21 -1.52 19.83
CA ARG A 264 3.00 -2.25 18.57
C ARG A 264 3.84 -3.52 18.41
N LYS A 265 4.57 -3.92 19.46
CA LYS A 265 5.44 -5.12 19.49
C LYS A 265 6.57 -5.08 18.45
N PHE A 266 7.00 -3.88 18.04
CA PHE A 266 8.17 -3.71 17.19
C PHE A 266 9.45 -3.80 18.01
N SER A 267 10.53 -4.26 17.37
CA SER A 267 11.86 -4.29 17.99
C SER A 267 12.52 -2.92 17.79
N VAL A 268 12.89 -2.27 18.88
CA VAL A 268 13.53 -0.95 18.89
C VAL A 268 14.99 -1.08 19.32
N ALA A 269 15.90 -0.48 18.55
CA ALA A 269 17.31 -0.37 18.91
C ALA A 269 17.78 1.08 18.74
N VAL A 270 18.47 1.64 19.72
CA VAL A 270 19.11 2.96 19.60
C VAL A 270 20.41 2.80 18.82
N VAL A 271 20.55 3.52 17.70
CA VAL A 271 21.71 3.43 16.81
C VAL A 271 22.74 4.50 17.16
N ASP A 272 22.26 5.72 17.34
CA ASP A 272 23.08 6.88 17.65
C ASP A 272 22.31 7.79 18.61
N GLU A 273 23.03 8.35 19.57
CA GLU A 273 22.47 9.26 20.57
C GLU A 273 23.51 10.31 20.92
N MET A 274 23.20 11.56 20.60
CA MET A 274 24.01 12.73 20.93
C MET A 274 23.33 13.48 22.08
N PRO A 275 23.87 13.39 23.32
CA PRO A 275 23.28 14.10 24.46
C PRO A 275 23.41 15.62 24.30
N GLY A 276 22.47 16.36 24.89
CA GLY A 276 22.54 17.82 25.02
C GLY A 276 23.55 18.26 26.08
N GLU A 277 23.94 19.53 26.07
CA GLU A 277 24.97 20.07 26.99
C GLU A 277 24.54 20.04 28.47
N MET A 278 23.26 20.28 28.78
CA MET A 278 22.75 20.29 30.14
C MET A 278 21.68 19.22 30.40
N ALA A 279 20.74 19.06 29.47
CA ALA A 279 19.65 18.09 29.58
C ALA A 279 19.16 17.67 28.18
N GLY A 280 18.55 16.50 28.10
CA GLY A 280 17.96 15.94 26.88
C GLY A 280 18.97 15.53 25.82
N ILE A 281 18.51 15.49 24.57
CA ILE A 281 19.30 15.05 23.41
C ILE A 281 19.34 16.14 22.34
N LYS A 282 20.47 16.25 21.64
CA LYS A 282 20.58 17.12 20.46
C LYS A 282 20.11 16.41 19.20
N ARG A 283 20.45 15.12 19.09
CA ARG A 283 20.08 14.23 17.99
C ARG A 283 20.03 12.80 18.50
N ALA A 284 19.06 12.01 18.06
CA ALA A 284 19.09 10.56 18.24
C ALA A 284 18.49 9.87 17.02
N THR A 285 19.00 8.68 16.73
CA THR A 285 18.49 7.79 15.69
C THR A 285 18.09 6.47 16.31
N ILE A 286 16.81 6.11 16.17
CA ILE A 286 16.28 4.81 16.59
C ILE A 286 15.96 3.96 15.36
N LYS A 287 16.34 2.68 15.41
CA LYS A 287 15.96 1.65 14.45
C LYS A 287 14.70 0.97 14.95
N VAL A 288 13.64 1.00 14.14
CA VAL A 288 12.37 0.31 14.42
C VAL A 288 12.22 -0.81 13.41
N ASN A 289 12.36 -2.05 13.89
CA ASN A 289 12.16 -3.25 13.09
C ASN A 289 10.77 -3.81 13.34
N GLY A 290 10.00 -3.89 12.26
CA GLY A 290 8.63 -4.37 12.29
C GLY A 290 8.05 -4.37 10.89
N GLU A 291 7.03 -5.19 10.70
CA GLU A 291 6.24 -5.15 9.47
C GLU A 291 5.46 -3.83 9.42
N TYR A 292 5.47 -3.19 8.26
CA TYR A 292 4.84 -1.88 8.04
C TYR A 292 5.36 -0.72 8.91
N ALA A 293 6.50 -0.87 9.57
CA ALA A 293 7.00 0.14 10.50
C ALA A 293 7.21 1.51 9.82
N TYR A 294 7.76 1.51 8.59
CA TYR A 294 7.89 2.73 7.79
C TYR A 294 6.52 3.32 7.41
N GLY A 295 5.59 2.47 6.98
CA GLY A 295 4.25 2.89 6.56
C GLY A 295 3.47 3.63 7.65
N TYR A 296 3.65 3.28 8.92
CA TYR A 296 3.09 4.05 10.02
C TYR A 296 3.90 5.31 10.34
N ALA A 297 5.22 5.16 10.46
CA ALA A 297 6.09 6.25 10.90
C ALA A 297 6.18 7.40 9.88
N LYS A 298 5.89 7.17 8.59
CA LYS A 298 5.88 8.23 7.57
C LYS A 298 4.92 9.39 7.90
N ALA A 299 3.85 9.12 8.65
CA ALA A 299 2.91 10.14 9.09
C ALA A 299 3.53 11.14 10.09
N GLU A 300 4.62 10.75 10.74
CA GLU A 300 5.28 11.50 11.80
C GLU A 300 6.43 12.39 11.28
N VAL A 301 6.70 12.38 9.97
CA VAL A 301 7.73 13.24 9.39
C VAL A 301 7.29 14.71 9.47
N GLY A 302 8.09 15.54 10.15
CA GLY A 302 7.85 16.97 10.28
C GLY A 302 8.33 17.56 11.60
N VAL A 303 7.92 18.81 11.87
CA VAL A 303 8.29 19.52 13.11
C VAL A 303 7.18 19.41 14.16
N HIS A 304 7.56 18.93 15.34
CA HIS A 304 6.72 18.80 16.53
C HIS A 304 6.98 19.98 17.46
N ARG A 305 5.92 20.74 17.77
CA ARG A 305 5.99 21.91 18.63
C ARG A 305 5.50 21.59 20.03
N LEU A 306 6.29 21.91 21.05
CA LEU A 306 5.89 21.85 22.45
C LEU A 306 5.68 23.25 23.01
N VAL A 307 4.62 23.40 23.81
CA VAL A 307 4.32 24.60 24.58
C VAL A 307 4.09 24.20 26.03
N ARG A 308 5.02 24.55 26.92
CA ARG A 308 4.91 24.29 28.35
C ARG A 308 5.61 25.36 29.18
N ILE A 309 5.46 25.29 30.49
CA ILE A 309 6.29 26.04 31.44
C ILE A 309 7.61 25.28 31.56
N SER A 310 8.73 25.92 31.21
CA SER A 310 10.04 25.28 31.25
C SER A 310 10.46 25.00 32.70
N PRO A 311 10.91 23.77 33.02
CA PRO A 311 11.52 23.48 34.33
C PRO A 311 12.92 24.08 34.47
N PHE A 312 13.57 24.46 33.35
CA PHE A 312 14.93 25.00 33.33
C PHE A 312 14.99 26.53 33.39
N ASP A 313 13.87 27.22 33.18
CA ASP A 313 13.78 28.68 33.31
C ASP A 313 13.43 29.08 34.75
N SER A 314 14.31 29.83 35.40
CA SER A 314 14.11 30.31 36.79
C SER A 314 12.86 31.18 36.94
N GLY A 315 12.47 31.89 35.86
CA GLY A 315 11.27 32.72 35.82
C GLY A 315 9.95 31.97 35.59
N LYS A 316 9.98 30.63 35.41
CA LYS A 316 8.81 29.80 35.07
C LYS A 316 7.97 30.38 33.93
N ARG A 317 8.62 30.99 32.93
CA ARG A 317 7.91 31.55 31.77
C ARG A 317 7.44 30.42 30.88
N ARG A 318 6.49 30.74 30.01
CA ARG A 318 6.03 29.84 28.95
C ARG A 318 7.08 29.81 27.85
N HIS A 319 7.59 28.63 27.53
CA HIS A 319 8.52 28.40 26.42
C HIS A 319 7.82 27.67 25.29
N THR A 320 8.30 27.90 24.07
CA THR A 320 7.91 27.15 22.89
C THR A 320 9.16 26.50 22.33
N SER A 321 9.12 25.18 22.19
CA SER A 321 10.23 24.37 21.71
C SER A 321 9.83 23.59 20.47
N PHE A 322 10.83 23.23 19.67
CA PHE A 322 10.66 22.51 18.43
C PHE A 322 11.57 21.29 18.40
N ALA A 323 11.05 20.17 17.89
CA ALA A 323 11.83 18.99 17.56
C ALA A 323 11.44 18.56 16.15
N ALA A 324 12.43 18.28 15.31
CA ALA A 324 12.22 17.74 13.98
C ALA A 324 12.31 16.22 14.04
N VAL A 325 11.39 15.56 13.35
CA VAL A 325 11.33 14.11 13.22
C VAL A 325 11.45 13.78 11.73
N ALA A 326 12.41 12.91 11.42
CA ALA A 326 12.60 12.38 10.08
C ALA A 326 12.53 10.86 10.12
N VAL A 327 11.97 10.26 9.08
CA VAL A 327 11.78 8.81 8.99
C VAL A 327 12.35 8.33 7.67
N ILE A 328 13.26 7.36 7.74
CA ILE A 328 14.00 6.84 6.60
C ILE A 328 13.70 5.34 6.50
N PRO A 329 13.24 4.83 5.35
CA PRO A 329 13.01 3.39 5.18
C PRO A 329 14.35 2.65 5.11
N ILE A 330 14.39 1.47 5.72
CA ILE A 330 15.49 0.52 5.58
C ILE A 330 15.18 -0.33 4.36
N LEU A 331 15.69 0.10 3.21
CA LEU A 331 15.70 -0.69 2.00
C LEU A 331 16.60 -1.90 2.27
N GLY A 332 16.08 -3.12 2.08
CA GLY A 332 16.75 -4.36 2.48
C GLY A 332 18.19 -4.46 1.97
N ASP A 333 19.03 -5.18 2.74
CA ASP A 333 20.47 -5.39 2.54
C ASP A 333 20.81 -5.93 1.13
N GLY A 334 20.82 -5.05 0.13
CA GLY A 334 21.74 -5.18 -0.99
C GLY A 334 23.11 -4.87 -0.42
N SER A 335 23.83 -5.91 0.00
CA SER A 335 25.20 -5.87 0.54
C SER A 335 25.90 -4.53 0.27
N THR A 336 26.05 -3.69 1.30
CA THR A 336 26.71 -2.37 1.26
C THR A 336 28.18 -2.47 0.83
N ARG A 337 28.68 -3.67 0.56
CA ARG A 337 29.97 -3.89 -0.09
C ARG A 337 29.85 -3.46 -1.54
N VAL A 338 30.50 -2.35 -1.84
CA VAL A 338 30.72 -1.90 -3.22
C VAL A 338 31.41 -3.04 -3.97
N GLN A 339 30.75 -3.63 -4.97
CA GLN A 339 31.41 -4.61 -5.85
C GLN A 339 32.45 -3.87 -6.67
N ILE A 340 33.72 -4.19 -6.44
CA ILE A 340 34.84 -3.60 -7.18
C ILE A 340 35.08 -4.45 -8.42
N ASN A 341 34.97 -3.84 -9.60
CA ASN A 341 35.38 -4.46 -10.84
C ASN A 341 36.90 -4.32 -11.00
N ASP A 342 37.59 -5.40 -11.40
CA ASP A 342 39.03 -5.38 -11.63
C ASP A 342 39.45 -4.41 -12.76
N SER A 343 38.54 -4.09 -13.69
CA SER A 343 38.74 -3.12 -14.77
C SER A 343 39.00 -1.69 -14.27
N ASP A 344 38.45 -1.37 -13.10
CA ASP A 344 38.44 -0.01 -12.56
C ASP A 344 39.63 0.25 -11.62
N LEU A 345 40.53 -0.73 -11.51
CA LEU A 345 41.70 -0.73 -10.65
C LEU A 345 42.99 -0.55 -11.45
N ARG A 346 43.78 0.44 -11.04
CA ARG A 346 45.17 0.58 -11.48
C ARG A 346 46.12 0.10 -10.39
N ILE A 347 46.82 -1.00 -10.66
CA ILE A 347 47.74 -1.65 -9.72
C ILE A 347 49.17 -1.32 -10.12
N GLU A 348 49.88 -0.61 -9.26
CA GLU A 348 51.29 -0.25 -9.40
C GLU A 348 52.13 -1.03 -8.39
N ARG A 349 53.34 -1.44 -8.81
CA ARG A 349 54.29 -2.20 -7.99
C ARG A 349 55.54 -1.36 -7.82
N PHE A 350 56.07 -1.31 -6.61
CA PHE A 350 57.26 -0.53 -6.29
C PHE A 350 58.04 -1.15 -5.12
N ARG A 351 59.22 -0.61 -4.83
CA ARG A 351 60.07 -1.08 -3.72
C ARG A 351 59.56 -0.55 -2.40
N SER A 352 59.55 -1.39 -1.36
CA SER A 352 59.17 -0.99 -0.01
C SER A 352 60.11 0.09 0.52
N GLY A 353 59.57 1.18 1.05
CA GLY A 353 60.36 2.27 1.64
C GLY A 353 60.57 2.06 3.13
N GLY A 354 61.83 2.06 3.60
CA GLY A 354 62.19 1.98 5.02
C GLY A 354 63.59 1.42 5.26
N ALA A 355 64.03 1.42 6.53
CA ALA A 355 65.28 0.77 6.96
C ALA A 355 65.10 -0.76 6.94
N GLY A 356 65.08 -1.34 5.74
CA GLY A 356 64.91 -2.78 5.50
C GLY A 356 66.21 -3.48 5.11
N GLY A 357 66.24 -4.82 5.26
CA GLY A 357 67.35 -5.66 4.80
C GLY A 357 67.45 -5.77 3.27
N GLN A 358 68.42 -6.55 2.76
CA GLN A 358 68.68 -6.69 1.32
C GLN A 358 67.43 -7.05 0.48
N HIS A 359 66.52 -7.85 1.04
CA HIS A 359 65.26 -8.24 0.38
C HIS A 359 64.32 -7.05 0.13
N ALA A 360 64.31 -6.05 1.01
CA ALA A 360 63.46 -4.85 0.86
C ALA A 360 63.98 -3.90 -0.24
N ASN A 361 65.30 -3.90 -0.47
CA ASN A 361 65.96 -3.00 -1.43
C ASN A 361 66.04 -3.57 -2.86
N THR A 362 65.93 -4.90 -3.00
CA THR A 362 66.12 -5.62 -4.28
C THR A 362 64.79 -6.04 -4.92
N THR A 363 63.77 -6.31 -4.11
CA THR A 363 62.50 -6.90 -4.59
C THR A 363 61.36 -5.87 -4.58
N ASP A 364 60.59 -5.79 -5.67
CA ASP A 364 59.41 -4.92 -5.80
C ASP A 364 58.18 -5.56 -5.12
N SER A 365 58.22 -5.69 -3.79
CA SER A 365 57.17 -6.34 -3.00
C SER A 365 56.00 -5.42 -2.63
N ALA A 366 56.15 -4.09 -2.68
CA ALA A 366 55.12 -3.14 -2.29
C ALA A 366 54.11 -2.90 -3.43
N VAL A 367 52.84 -2.76 -3.07
CA VAL A 367 51.74 -2.62 -4.03
C VAL A 367 50.93 -1.37 -3.70
N ARG A 368 50.63 -0.58 -4.73
CA ARG A 368 49.68 0.54 -4.70
C ARG A 368 48.51 0.19 -5.60
N ILE A 369 47.30 0.31 -5.10
CA ILE A 369 46.07 0.13 -5.88
C ILE A 369 45.34 1.46 -5.90
N ILE A 370 44.93 1.91 -7.08
CA ILE A 370 44.19 3.14 -7.31
C ILE A 370 42.85 2.77 -7.94
N HIS A 371 41.76 3.19 -7.33
CA HIS A 371 40.44 3.09 -7.95
C HIS A 371 40.24 4.29 -8.88
N ILE A 372 40.18 4.03 -10.19
CA ILE A 372 40.16 5.07 -11.23
C ILE A 372 38.96 6.03 -11.08
N PRO A 373 37.71 5.56 -10.85
CA PRO A 373 36.57 6.46 -10.84
C PRO A 373 36.44 7.31 -9.57
N THR A 374 36.96 6.84 -8.41
CA THR A 374 36.91 7.63 -7.16
C THR A 374 38.24 8.33 -6.82
N GLY A 375 39.34 7.95 -7.47
CA GLY A 375 40.68 8.48 -7.17
C GLY A 375 41.28 8.00 -5.84
N ILE A 376 40.60 7.10 -5.11
CA ILE A 376 41.09 6.58 -3.83
C ILE A 376 42.27 5.65 -4.08
N THR A 377 43.35 5.88 -3.34
CA THR A 377 44.55 5.05 -3.40
C THR A 377 44.71 4.25 -2.11
N ALA A 378 45.22 3.03 -2.20
CA ALA A 378 45.62 2.21 -1.06
C ALA A 378 47.03 1.66 -1.33
N THR A 379 47.87 1.65 -0.30
CA THR A 379 49.24 1.12 -0.39
C THR A 379 49.48 0.11 0.72
N CYS A 380 50.19 -0.98 0.41
CA CYS A 380 50.61 -1.95 1.41
C CYS A 380 52.03 -2.45 1.13
N GLN A 381 52.85 -2.50 2.18
CA GLN A 381 54.26 -2.92 2.12
C GLN A 381 54.66 -3.80 3.32
N ASN A 382 53.69 -4.33 4.07
CA ASN A 382 53.92 -4.98 5.36
C ASN A 382 54.55 -6.38 5.20
N GLU A 383 54.17 -7.10 4.15
CA GLU A 383 54.59 -8.47 3.92
C GLU A 383 55.75 -8.56 2.94
N ARG A 384 56.55 -9.64 3.04
CA ARG A 384 57.59 -9.96 2.05
C ARG A 384 56.99 -10.39 0.70
N SER A 385 55.79 -10.99 0.73
CA SER A 385 55.10 -11.48 -0.45
C SER A 385 54.24 -10.40 -1.11
N GLN A 386 54.44 -10.21 -2.40
CA GLN A 386 53.69 -9.26 -3.22
C GLN A 386 52.19 -9.59 -3.27
N HIS A 387 51.82 -10.87 -3.35
CA HIS A 387 50.42 -11.30 -3.43
C HIS A 387 49.67 -10.99 -2.12
N MET A 388 50.35 -11.15 -0.99
CA MET A 388 49.79 -10.79 0.32
C MET A 388 49.64 -9.27 0.46
N ASN A 389 50.62 -8.49 0.01
CA ASN A 389 50.49 -7.03 -0.04
C ASN A 389 49.37 -6.57 -0.99
N LYS A 390 49.16 -7.24 -2.13
CA LYS A 390 48.03 -6.96 -3.02
C LYS A 390 46.70 -7.24 -2.34
N ALA A 391 46.54 -8.39 -1.68
CA ALA A 391 45.31 -8.74 -0.97
C ALA A 391 45.01 -7.76 0.18
N SER A 392 46.03 -7.39 0.95
CA SER A 392 45.89 -6.40 2.02
C SER A 392 45.57 -4.99 1.49
N ALA A 393 46.23 -4.55 0.41
CA ALA A 393 45.90 -3.28 -0.23
C ALA A 393 44.47 -3.27 -0.79
N MET A 394 43.99 -4.42 -1.29
CA MET A 394 42.62 -4.58 -1.78
C MET A 394 41.60 -4.48 -0.65
N ALA A 395 41.86 -5.12 0.51
CA ALA A 395 41.02 -5.01 1.69
C ALA A 395 40.95 -3.58 2.24
N VAL A 396 42.09 -2.86 2.25
CA VAL A 396 42.13 -1.44 2.64
C VAL A 396 41.36 -0.56 1.66
N LEU A 397 41.49 -0.81 0.35
CA LEU A 397 40.75 -0.07 -0.66
C LEU A 397 39.23 -0.30 -0.53
N GLN A 398 38.81 -1.55 -0.33
CA GLN A 398 37.41 -1.90 -0.07
C GLN A 398 36.88 -1.14 1.14
N SER A 399 37.59 -1.18 2.28
CA SER A 399 37.16 -0.46 3.48
C SER A 399 37.03 1.05 3.26
N ARG A 400 37.93 1.67 2.47
CA ARG A 400 37.86 3.10 2.13
C ARG A 400 36.69 3.42 1.20
N LEU A 401 36.39 2.55 0.24
CA LEU A 401 35.24 2.70 -0.65
C LEU A 401 33.92 2.54 0.10
N ASP A 402 33.83 1.54 0.98
CA ASP A 402 32.66 1.34 1.84
C ASP A 402 32.46 2.57 2.75
N GLN A 403 33.53 3.15 3.31
CA GLN A 403 33.46 4.39 4.09
C GLN A 403 32.99 5.59 3.26
N LEU A 404 33.45 5.74 2.02
CA LEU A 404 33.01 6.80 1.12
C LEU A 404 31.52 6.67 0.81
N GLU A 405 31.05 5.46 0.52
CA GLU A 405 29.64 5.22 0.21
C GLU A 405 28.75 5.44 1.43
N MET A 406 29.19 5.00 2.61
CA MET A 406 28.52 5.33 3.88
C MET A 406 28.43 6.84 4.09
N ALA A 407 29.53 7.59 3.86
CA ALA A 407 29.54 9.04 4.00
C ALA A 407 28.65 9.75 2.96
N ARG A 408 28.56 9.20 1.74
CA ARG A 408 27.66 9.70 0.69
C ARG A 408 26.21 9.46 1.08
N GLN A 409 25.87 8.26 1.53
CA GLN A 409 24.51 7.91 1.95
C GLN A 409 24.07 8.75 3.15
N THR A 410 24.95 8.95 4.15
CA THR A 410 24.63 9.82 5.29
C THR A 410 24.45 11.27 4.87
N ALA A 411 25.24 11.79 3.93
CA ALA A 411 25.06 13.13 3.39
C ALA A 411 23.75 13.28 2.60
N MET A 412 23.41 12.30 1.74
CA MET A 412 22.14 12.28 1.00
C MET A 412 20.94 12.22 1.94
N ASN A 413 20.99 11.34 2.94
CA ASN A 413 19.96 11.24 3.97
C ASN A 413 19.86 12.56 4.76
N ALA A 414 20.98 13.17 5.15
CA ALA A 414 21.00 14.45 5.86
C ALA A 414 20.42 15.58 5.00
N GLN A 415 20.72 15.63 3.70
CA GLN A 415 20.12 16.60 2.77
C GLN A 415 18.62 16.39 2.62
N HIS A 416 18.18 15.13 2.47
CA HIS A 416 16.76 14.79 2.39
C HIS A 416 16.02 15.19 3.67
N THR A 417 16.58 14.86 4.84
CA THR A 417 16.07 15.30 6.15
C THR A 417 16.00 16.82 6.23
N GLN A 418 17.08 17.54 5.90
CA GLN A 418 17.11 19.00 5.92
C GLN A 418 16.09 19.64 4.98
N SER A 419 15.87 19.06 3.80
CA SER A 419 14.90 19.56 2.81
C SER A 419 13.45 19.40 3.27
N LEU A 420 13.16 18.35 4.04
CA LEU A 420 11.82 18.08 4.58
C LEU A 420 11.55 18.83 5.88
N THR A 421 12.60 19.21 6.62
CA THR A 421 12.49 19.81 7.95
C THR A 421 13.29 21.10 8.05
N GLU A 422 12.90 22.14 7.30
CA GLU A 422 13.26 23.49 7.75
C GLU A 422 12.63 23.70 9.12
N ILE A 423 13.47 23.69 10.16
CA ILE A 423 13.08 23.92 11.55
C ILE A 423 12.82 25.42 11.74
N SER A 424 11.87 25.94 10.99
CA SER A 424 11.47 27.33 10.97
C SER A 424 10.05 27.47 11.52
N TRP A 425 9.75 28.66 11.99
CA TRP A 425 8.44 29.03 12.48
C TRP A 425 7.43 28.99 11.31
N GLY A 426 6.55 27.99 11.27
CA GLY A 426 5.52 27.84 10.23
C GLY A 426 5.32 26.42 9.71
N ASN A 427 6.34 25.56 9.75
CA ASN A 427 6.29 24.18 9.23
C ASN A 427 5.99 23.12 10.32
N GLN A 428 5.13 23.47 11.27
CA GLN A 428 4.74 22.57 12.37
C GLN A 428 3.61 21.63 11.94
N ILE A 429 3.82 20.32 12.12
CA ILE A 429 2.78 19.32 11.84
C ILE A 429 1.87 19.10 13.04
N ARG A 430 2.42 19.15 14.26
CA ARG A 430 1.68 18.87 15.49
C ARG A 430 2.10 19.82 16.60
N THR A 431 1.11 20.29 17.36
CA THR A 431 1.31 21.16 18.52
C THR A 431 0.86 20.45 19.79
N TYR A 432 1.77 20.36 20.75
CA TYR A 432 1.58 19.80 22.08
C TYR A 432 1.52 20.98 23.07
N VAL A 433 0.33 21.31 23.55
CA VAL A 433 0.13 22.35 24.55
C VAL A 433 -0.11 21.68 25.89
N LEU A 434 0.79 21.89 26.85
CA LEU A 434 0.64 21.41 28.23
C LEU A 434 0.13 22.51 29.17
N HIS A 435 0.30 23.78 28.79
CA HIS A 435 -0.15 24.94 29.55
C HIS A 435 -0.47 26.11 28.58
N PRO A 436 -1.58 26.86 28.74
CA PRO A 436 -2.52 26.86 29.88
C PRO A 436 -3.62 25.80 29.82
N TYR A 437 -3.98 25.34 28.63
CA TYR A 437 -4.87 24.20 28.41
C TYR A 437 -4.05 23.01 27.92
N ARG A 438 -4.49 21.81 28.26
CA ARG A 438 -3.83 20.55 27.89
C ARG A 438 -4.50 20.00 26.64
N MET A 439 -3.77 19.96 25.53
CA MET A 439 -4.28 19.47 24.24
C MET A 439 -3.12 19.18 23.28
N VAL A 440 -3.26 18.12 22.49
CA VAL A 440 -2.41 17.84 21.33
C VAL A 440 -3.24 17.94 20.07
N LYS A 441 -2.77 18.70 19.08
CA LYS A 441 -3.47 18.92 17.81
C LYS A 441 -2.55 18.72 16.62
N ASP A 442 -2.97 17.91 15.67
CA ASP A 442 -2.34 17.81 14.35
C ASP A 442 -2.94 18.87 13.42
N LEU A 443 -2.08 19.71 12.84
CA LEU A 443 -2.50 20.84 12.01
C LEU A 443 -2.81 20.43 10.57
N ARG A 444 -2.39 19.24 10.16
CA ARG A 444 -2.63 18.72 8.81
C ARG A 444 -4.02 18.12 8.69
N THR A 445 -4.47 17.42 9.74
CA THR A 445 -5.77 16.73 9.77
C THR A 445 -6.80 17.39 10.67
N ASN A 446 -6.39 18.36 11.50
CA ASN A 446 -7.19 18.97 12.57
C ASN A 446 -7.66 17.99 13.66
N TYR A 447 -7.12 16.76 13.70
CA TYR A 447 -7.40 15.81 14.77
C TYR A 447 -6.79 16.30 16.09
N GLU A 448 -7.57 16.30 17.16
CA GLU A 448 -7.17 16.79 18.47
C GLU A 448 -7.51 15.80 19.58
N VAL A 449 -6.61 15.73 20.58
CA VAL A 449 -6.72 14.88 21.75
C VAL A 449 -6.50 15.74 23.00
N SER A 450 -7.45 15.69 23.93
CA SER A 450 -7.43 16.50 25.15
C SER A 450 -6.42 16.00 26.19
N ASP A 451 -6.04 14.72 26.15
CA ASP A 451 -5.07 14.15 27.07
C ASP A 451 -3.67 14.04 26.43
N PRO A 452 -2.75 14.98 26.71
CA PRO A 452 -1.40 14.95 26.16
C PRO A 452 -0.52 13.85 26.79
N ASP A 453 -0.80 13.38 28.00
CA ASP A 453 0.06 12.38 28.66
C ASP A 453 -0.07 11.03 27.94
N SER A 454 -1.28 10.58 27.63
CA SER A 454 -1.51 9.37 26.82
C SER A 454 -0.79 9.41 25.47
N VAL A 455 -0.73 10.59 24.85
CA VAL A 455 -0.02 10.80 23.57
C VAL A 455 1.49 10.67 23.76
N LEU A 456 2.05 11.29 24.80
CA LEU A 456 3.47 11.18 25.14
C LEU A 456 3.87 9.76 25.55
N GLU A 457 2.94 8.97 26.09
CA GLU A 457 3.12 7.54 26.34
C GLU A 457 2.97 6.67 25.06
N GLY A 458 2.83 7.27 23.89
CA GLY A 458 2.85 6.56 22.60
C GLY A 458 1.48 6.19 22.04
N ASN A 459 0.38 6.81 22.48
CA ASN A 459 -0.94 6.69 21.84
C ASN A 459 -1.03 7.56 20.58
N LEU A 460 -0.25 7.19 19.54
CA LEU A 460 -0.12 7.96 18.29
C LEU A 460 -1.01 7.45 17.16
N ASP A 461 -1.60 6.28 17.31
CA ASP A 461 -2.29 5.57 16.24
C ASP A 461 -3.46 6.37 15.65
N GLY A 462 -4.21 7.10 16.49
CA GLY A 462 -5.29 7.98 16.02
C GLY A 462 -4.80 9.09 15.08
N PHE A 463 -3.64 9.70 15.38
CA PHE A 463 -3.04 10.71 14.52
C PHE A 463 -2.52 10.11 13.21
N ILE A 464 -1.84 8.96 13.30
CA ILE A 464 -1.27 8.28 12.13
C ILE A 464 -2.38 7.86 11.16
N LEU A 465 -3.42 7.19 11.64
CA LEU A 465 -4.54 6.74 10.81
C LEU A 465 -5.31 7.92 10.19
N SER A 466 -5.54 8.99 10.97
CA SER A 466 -6.18 10.21 10.46
C SER A 466 -5.36 10.83 9.33
N PHE A 467 -4.03 10.87 9.46
CA PHE A 467 -3.14 11.38 8.43
C PHE A 467 -3.11 10.50 7.17
N LEU A 468 -3.03 9.18 7.34
CA LEU A 468 -3.05 8.24 6.22
C LEU A 468 -4.35 8.35 5.42
N SER A 469 -5.49 8.49 6.10
CA SER A 469 -6.80 8.72 5.50
C SER A 469 -6.86 10.06 4.73
N SER A 470 -6.46 11.17 5.37
CA SER A 470 -6.49 12.50 4.73
C SER A 470 -5.52 12.62 3.54
N SER A 471 -4.40 11.89 3.58
CA SER A 471 -3.44 11.86 2.47
C SER A 471 -4.01 11.20 1.21
N LEU A 472 -5.06 10.38 1.35
CA LEU A 472 -5.78 9.83 0.19
C LEU A 472 -6.55 10.92 -0.56
N ASP A 473 -7.20 11.82 0.18
CA ASP A 473 -8.08 12.82 -0.41
C ASP A 473 -7.29 13.86 -1.22
N LYS A 474 -6.05 14.20 -0.82
CA LYS A 474 -5.20 15.15 -1.56
C LYS A 474 -4.73 14.63 -2.92
N GLY A 475 -4.55 13.32 -3.06
CA GLY A 475 -4.13 12.70 -4.33
C GLY A 475 -5.20 12.74 -5.43
N ASP A 476 -6.45 13.05 -5.07
CA ASP A 476 -7.57 13.17 -6.00
C ASP A 476 -7.73 14.59 -6.58
N ASP A 477 -7.23 15.63 -5.89
CA ASP A 477 -7.37 17.04 -6.29
C ASP A 477 -6.20 17.56 -7.15
N GLU A 478 -5.01 16.96 -7.06
CA GLU A 478 -3.79 17.45 -7.75
C GLU A 478 -3.60 16.93 -9.19
N ASN A 479 -4.54 16.15 -9.75
CA ASN A 479 -4.48 15.64 -11.14
C ASN A 479 -5.86 15.27 -11.69
#